data_AF-A0A7J3XUA1-F1
#
_entry.id   AF-A0A7J3XUA1-F1
#
_cell.length_a   1.000
_cell.length_b   1.000
_cell.length_c   1.000
_cell.angle_alpha   90.00
_cell.angle_beta   90.00
_cell.angle_gamma   90.00
#
_symmetry.space_group_name_H-M   'P 1'
#
loop_
_entity.id
_entity.type
_entity.pdbx_description
1 polymer ?
#
loop_
_entity_poly.entity_id
_entity_poly.type
_entity_poly.pdbx_seq_one_letter_code
_entity_poly.pdbx_strand_id
1 'polypeptide(L)'
;MALTTSLILSAVILRGRLELSLIPAAASLALVASTGQFKQWLKTLRGLAFLAILVLIVNWWTVGPSFALSLVLLLLTLAASSSAFFMTTSPDDLSLALIKLKLPYELVLELSMAIRFAPTLAREAQLIVDAQRARGLDLESKLLKKVKNLVPILVPLVVSTVRRSHRVAEAMESRCFGASRSRTWLFDLRLRRADYASLAASVGLLASTVTAALLSLV
;
A
#
# COMPACT_ATOMS: atom_id res chain seq x y z
N MET A 1 -7.77 7.07 -7.53
CA MET A 1 -7.93 8.52 -7.31
C MET A 1 -6.95 9.09 -6.31
N ALA A 2 -6.89 8.57 -5.07
CA ALA A 2 -5.99 9.10 -4.04
C ALA A 2 -4.50 8.96 -4.41
N LEU A 3 -4.09 7.80 -4.96
CA LEU A 3 -2.70 7.52 -5.35
C LEU A 3 -2.21 8.40 -6.50
N THR A 4 -3.08 8.69 -7.48
CA THR A 4 -2.73 9.58 -8.59
C THR A 4 -2.51 10.98 -8.04
N THR A 5 -3.43 11.53 -7.23
CA THR A 5 -3.28 12.88 -6.62
C THR A 5 -2.01 13.04 -5.79
N SER A 6 -1.53 11.98 -5.11
CA SER A 6 -0.30 12.06 -4.32
C SER A 6 1.00 12.00 -5.12
N LEU A 7 1.04 11.26 -6.23
CA LEU A 7 2.19 11.20 -7.16
C LEU A 7 2.35 12.50 -7.95
N ILE A 8 1.26 13.23 -8.14
CA ILE A 8 1.23 14.52 -8.84
C ILE A 8 1.73 15.64 -7.92
N LEU A 9 1.34 15.60 -6.64
CA LEU A 9 1.84 16.53 -5.62
C LEU A 9 3.35 16.38 -5.38
N SER A 10 3.90 15.17 -5.50
CA SER A 10 5.32 14.93 -5.25
C SER A 10 6.27 15.57 -6.26
N ALA A 11 5.83 15.73 -7.51
CA ALA A 11 6.61 16.39 -8.55
C ALA A 11 6.72 17.92 -8.35
N VAL A 12 5.68 18.55 -7.78
CA VAL A 12 5.62 20.01 -7.56
C VAL A 12 6.43 20.44 -6.33
N ILE A 13 6.53 19.57 -5.33
CA ILE A 13 7.13 19.89 -4.02
C ILE A 13 8.67 19.92 -4.07
N LEU A 14 9.31 19.31 -5.09
CA LEU A 14 10.78 19.24 -5.20
C LEU A 14 11.48 20.58 -5.50
N ARG A 15 10.75 21.68 -5.76
CA ARG A 15 11.32 22.97 -6.20
C ARG A 15 11.39 24.10 -5.16
N GLY A 16 11.10 23.84 -3.89
CA GLY A 16 11.48 24.75 -2.79
C GLY A 16 10.76 26.11 -2.71
N ARG A 17 9.61 26.30 -3.36
CA ARG A 17 8.81 27.54 -3.31
C ARG A 17 7.52 27.33 -2.50
N LEU A 18 7.45 27.97 -1.33
CA LEU A 18 6.35 27.88 -0.34
C LEU A 18 4.95 28.21 -0.89
N GLU A 19 4.87 29.11 -1.88
CA GLU A 19 3.58 29.65 -2.35
C GLU A 19 2.83 28.69 -3.28
N LEU A 20 3.55 27.83 -4.01
CA LEU A 20 2.93 26.85 -4.92
C LEU A 20 2.52 25.54 -4.23
N SER A 21 3.05 25.24 -3.04
CA SER A 21 2.77 24.00 -2.30
C SER A 21 1.50 24.05 -1.45
N LEU A 22 1.01 25.24 -1.08
CA LEU A 22 -0.14 25.41 -0.18
C LEU A 22 -1.48 25.03 -0.83
N ILE A 23 -1.68 25.40 -2.09
CA ILE A 23 -2.91 25.16 -2.85
C ILE A 23 -3.19 23.65 -3.04
N PRO A 24 -2.23 22.82 -3.49
CA PRO A 24 -2.48 21.39 -3.67
C PRO A 24 -2.53 20.61 -2.34
N ALA A 25 -1.81 21.05 -1.32
CA ALA A 25 -1.89 20.45 0.03
C ALA A 25 -3.28 20.67 0.64
N ALA A 26 -3.82 21.89 0.53
CA ALA A 26 -5.19 22.21 0.97
C ALA A 26 -6.25 21.41 0.20
N ALA A 27 -6.08 21.22 -1.11
CA ALA A 27 -6.98 20.39 -1.93
C ALA A 27 -6.96 18.91 -1.51
N SER A 28 -5.78 18.36 -1.18
CA SER A 28 -5.66 16.99 -0.69
C SER A 28 -6.27 16.81 0.72
N LEU A 29 -6.12 17.80 1.59
CA LEU A 29 -6.74 17.83 2.92
C LEU A 29 -8.26 17.96 2.84
N ALA A 30 -8.79 18.77 1.92
CA ALA A 30 -10.22 18.91 1.68
C ALA A 30 -10.85 17.61 1.13
N LEU A 31 -10.16 16.92 0.22
CA LEU A 31 -10.59 15.62 -0.28
C LEU A 31 -10.58 14.56 0.83
N VAL A 32 -9.52 14.50 1.64
CA VAL A 32 -9.45 13.56 2.77
C VAL A 32 -10.52 13.87 3.83
N ALA A 33 -10.79 15.15 4.12
CA ALA A 33 -11.86 15.57 5.03
C ALA A 33 -13.25 15.14 4.52
N SER A 34 -13.47 15.17 3.20
CA SER A 34 -14.74 14.74 2.59
C SER A 34 -14.99 13.23 2.62
N THR A 35 -13.97 12.39 2.87
CA THR A 35 -14.13 10.91 2.88
C THR A 35 -14.62 10.32 4.20
N GLY A 36 -14.92 11.13 5.24
CA GLY A 36 -15.43 10.64 6.52
C GLY A 36 -14.42 9.84 7.36
N GLN A 37 -13.19 9.66 6.88
CA GLN A 37 -12.12 8.84 7.52
C GLN A 37 -11.08 9.67 8.29
N PHE A 38 -11.42 10.92 8.65
CA PHE A 38 -10.51 11.88 9.32
C PHE A 38 -9.85 11.31 10.59
N LYS A 39 -10.57 10.50 11.37
CA LYS A 39 -10.05 9.85 12.59
C LYS A 39 -8.94 8.84 12.29
N GLN A 40 -9.04 8.11 11.17
CA GLN A 40 -8.01 7.14 10.77
C GLN A 40 -6.77 7.86 10.25
N TRP A 41 -6.98 8.94 9.49
CA TRP A 41 -5.90 9.81 9.01
C TRP A 41 -5.09 10.41 10.16
N LEU A 42 -5.76 10.90 11.21
CA LEU A 42 -5.10 11.43 12.40
C LEU A 42 -4.29 10.38 13.17
N LYS A 43 -4.73 9.12 13.18
CA LYS A 43 -3.96 8.00 13.76
C LYS A 43 -2.69 7.71 12.95
N THR A 44 -2.77 7.70 11.62
CA THR A 44 -1.59 7.56 10.76
C THR A 44 -0.60 8.71 10.92
N LEU A 45 -1.10 9.95 11.09
CA LEU A 45 -0.26 11.10 11.38
C LEU A 45 0.50 10.96 12.69
N ARG A 46 -0.15 10.44 13.74
CA ARG A 46 0.50 10.25 15.04
C ARG A 46 1.69 9.27 14.96
N GLY A 47 1.59 8.23 14.14
CA GLY A 47 2.70 7.29 13.90
C GLY A 47 3.83 7.89 13.07
N LEU A 48 3.51 8.75 12.10
CA LEU A 48 4.49 9.40 11.23
C LEU A 48 5.04 10.72 11.78
N ALA A 49 4.46 11.24 12.87
CA ALA A 49 4.86 12.51 13.47
C ALA A 49 6.34 12.52 13.86
N PHE A 50 6.87 11.41 14.37
CA PHE A 50 8.29 11.27 14.69
C PHE A 50 9.17 11.46 13.45
N LEU A 51 8.84 10.79 12.35
CA LEU A 51 9.58 10.93 11.08
C LEU A 51 9.42 12.32 10.48
N ALA A 52 8.21 12.90 10.51
CA ALA A 52 7.94 14.23 10.00
C ALA A 52 8.74 15.31 10.76
N ILE A 53 8.78 15.22 12.09
CA ILE A 53 9.56 16.14 12.94
C ILE A 53 11.06 15.98 12.66
N LEU A 54 11.55 14.74 12.53
CA LEU A 54 12.95 14.48 12.22
C LEU A 54 13.34 15.05 10.84
N VAL A 55 12.51 14.82 9.82
CA VAL A 55 12.72 15.41 8.48
C VAL A 55 12.70 16.93 8.56
N LEU A 56 11.79 17.53 9.31
CA LEU A 56 11.71 18.98 9.47
C LEU A 56 12.97 19.55 10.11
N ILE A 57 13.43 18.99 11.23
CA ILE A 57 14.61 19.47 11.96
C ILE A 57 15.87 19.36 11.09
N VAL A 58 16.08 18.20 10.46
CA VAL A 58 17.27 17.97 9.62
C VAL A 58 17.27 18.94 8.43
N ASN A 59 16.17 19.05 7.70
CA ASN A 59 16.10 19.88 6.50
C ASN A 59 16.08 21.39 6.79
N TRP A 60 15.56 21.77 7.96
CA TRP A 60 15.60 23.15 8.43
C TRP A 60 17.03 23.64 8.57
N TRP A 61 17.91 22.78 9.08
CA TRP A 61 19.32 23.12 9.28
C TRP A 61 20.15 23.03 7.99
N THR A 62 19.83 22.09 7.09
CA THR A 62 20.68 21.82 5.91
C THR A 62 20.33 22.63 4.66
N VAL A 63 19.05 22.88 4.37
CA VAL A 63 18.60 23.46 3.08
C VAL A 63 17.80 24.74 3.28
N GLY A 64 16.97 24.79 4.31
CA GLY A 64 16.16 25.96 4.66
C GLY A 64 14.69 25.62 4.90
N PRO A 65 13.94 26.56 5.51
CA PRO A 65 12.62 26.29 6.07
C PRO A 65 11.56 25.99 5.00
N SER A 66 11.64 26.63 3.83
CA SER A 66 10.69 26.44 2.73
C SER A 66 10.74 25.02 2.16
N PHE A 67 11.94 24.48 2.01
CA PHE A 67 12.16 23.12 1.50
C PHE A 67 11.82 22.06 2.55
N ALA A 68 12.17 22.31 3.82
CA ALA A 68 11.83 21.41 4.92
C ALA A 68 10.31 21.22 5.05
N LEU A 69 9.53 22.32 4.99
CA LEU A 69 8.07 22.25 5.07
C LEU A 69 7.46 21.51 3.88
N SER A 70 8.00 21.75 2.68
CA SER A 70 7.60 21.08 1.44
C SER A 70 7.74 19.55 1.57
N LEU A 71 8.89 19.08 2.06
CA LEU A 71 9.19 17.64 2.22
C LEU A 71 8.28 16.96 3.27
N VAL A 72 7.95 17.68 4.35
CA VAL A 72 6.99 17.20 5.35
C VAL A 72 5.60 17.07 4.74
N LEU A 73 5.14 18.08 4.00
CA LEU A 73 3.84 18.03 3.32
C LEU A 73 3.76 16.84 2.34
N LEU A 74 4.83 16.59 1.58
CA LEU A 74 4.93 15.41 0.71
C LEU A 74 4.73 14.11 1.47
N LEU A 75 5.48 13.94 2.58
CA LEU A 75 5.39 12.74 3.41
C LEU A 75 3.96 12.54 3.93
N LEU A 76 3.31 13.62 4.37
CA LEU A 76 1.94 13.58 4.85
C LEU A 76 0.94 13.22 3.76
N THR A 77 1.04 13.81 2.56
CA THR A 77 0.12 13.53 1.45
C THR A 77 0.28 12.10 0.92
N LEU A 78 1.51 11.59 0.81
CA LEU A 78 1.77 10.21 0.39
C LEU A 78 1.19 9.20 1.39
N ALA A 79 1.42 9.44 2.69
CA ALA A 79 0.87 8.59 3.74
C ALA A 79 -0.67 8.60 3.75
N ALA A 80 -1.27 9.79 3.62
CA ALA A 80 -2.71 9.97 3.54
C ALA A 80 -3.34 9.14 2.41
N SER A 81 -2.75 9.27 1.23
CA SER A 81 -3.29 8.72 -0.01
C SER A 81 -3.11 7.21 -0.09
N SER A 82 -1.97 6.71 0.40
CA SER A 82 -1.72 5.28 0.52
C SER A 82 -2.69 4.62 1.50
N SER A 83 -2.90 5.23 2.67
CA SER A 83 -3.87 4.75 3.66
C SER A 83 -5.29 4.71 3.10
N ALA A 84 -5.73 5.80 2.46
CA ALA A 84 -7.04 5.87 1.83
C ALA A 84 -7.21 4.78 0.75
N PHE A 85 -6.19 4.51 -0.05
CA PHE A 85 -6.22 3.45 -1.06
C PHE A 85 -6.42 2.07 -0.44
N PHE A 86 -5.61 1.70 0.56
CA PHE A 86 -5.72 0.39 1.22
C PHE A 86 -7.04 0.20 1.99
N MET A 87 -7.65 1.28 2.48
CA MET A 87 -8.93 1.21 3.18
C MET A 87 -10.14 1.15 2.25
N THR A 88 -10.04 1.72 1.05
CA THR A 88 -11.17 1.81 0.10
C THR A 88 -11.16 0.71 -0.97
N THR A 89 -10.02 0.06 -1.18
CA THR A 89 -9.83 -0.93 -2.25
C THR A 89 -9.63 -2.32 -1.64
N SER A 90 -10.49 -3.28 -2.00
CA SER A 90 -10.30 -4.66 -1.57
C SER A 90 -9.20 -5.35 -2.41
N PRO A 91 -8.48 -6.35 -1.86
CA PRO A 91 -7.50 -7.12 -2.61
C PRO A 91 -8.08 -7.82 -3.84
N ASP A 92 -9.35 -8.22 -3.76
CA ASP A 92 -10.06 -8.89 -4.86
C ASP A 92 -10.31 -7.90 -6.00
N ASP A 93 -10.74 -6.66 -5.70
CA ASP A 93 -10.91 -5.60 -6.72
C ASP A 93 -9.57 -5.23 -7.38
N LEU A 94 -8.49 -5.19 -6.59
CA LEU A 94 -7.14 -4.95 -7.10
C LEU A 94 -6.71 -6.06 -8.08
N SER A 95 -6.98 -7.32 -7.76
CA SER A 95 -6.68 -8.44 -8.66
C SER A 95 -7.46 -8.35 -9.98
N LEU A 96 -8.76 -8.02 -9.93
CA LEU A 96 -9.58 -7.83 -11.12
C LEU A 96 -9.08 -6.67 -11.98
N ALA A 97 -8.64 -5.57 -11.36
CA ALA A 97 -8.03 -4.45 -12.06
C ALA A 97 -6.73 -4.86 -12.79
N LEU A 98 -5.88 -5.66 -12.17
CA LEU A 98 -4.64 -6.18 -12.78
C LEU A 98 -4.92 -7.08 -14.00
N ILE A 99 -5.95 -7.93 -13.92
CA ILE A 99 -6.40 -8.74 -15.07
C ILE A 99 -6.86 -7.85 -16.22
N LYS A 100 -7.62 -6.77 -15.92
CA LYS A 100 -8.06 -5.82 -16.94
C LYS A 100 -6.91 -5.01 -17.56
N LEU A 101 -5.82 -4.82 -16.82
CA LEU A 101 -4.57 -4.25 -17.33
C LEU A 101 -3.78 -5.23 -18.22
N LYS A 102 -4.38 -6.37 -18.61
CA LYS A 102 -3.79 -7.41 -19.47
C LYS A 102 -2.59 -8.12 -18.87
N LEU A 103 -2.47 -8.15 -17.54
CA LEU A 103 -1.48 -9.00 -16.89
C LEU A 103 -1.89 -10.48 -17.02
N PRO A 104 -0.92 -11.40 -17.14
CA PRO A 104 -1.18 -12.84 -17.17
C PRO A 104 -2.02 -13.27 -15.97
N TYR A 105 -3.09 -14.01 -16.25
CA TYR A 105 -4.05 -14.45 -15.23
C TYR A 105 -3.38 -15.23 -14.09
N GLU A 106 -2.43 -16.11 -14.43
CA GLU A 106 -1.69 -16.94 -13.48
C GLU A 106 -0.96 -16.11 -12.43
N LEU A 107 -0.25 -15.05 -12.86
CA LEU A 107 0.45 -14.14 -11.96
C LEU A 107 -0.51 -13.41 -11.01
N VAL A 108 -1.66 -12.96 -11.53
CA VAL A 108 -2.64 -12.24 -10.72
C VAL A 108 -3.32 -13.16 -9.71
N LEU A 109 -3.58 -14.40 -10.11
CA LEU A 109 -4.10 -15.43 -9.22
C LEU A 109 -3.12 -15.75 -8.10
N GLU A 110 -1.84 -15.95 -8.42
CA GLU A 110 -0.79 -16.20 -7.43
C GLU A 110 -0.69 -15.05 -6.41
N LEU A 111 -0.70 -13.80 -6.90
CA LEU A 111 -0.69 -12.61 -6.04
C LEU A 111 -1.92 -12.54 -5.13
N SER A 112 -3.11 -12.77 -5.67
CA SER A 112 -4.36 -12.77 -4.90
C SER A 112 -4.34 -13.85 -3.82
N MET A 113 -3.86 -15.05 -4.15
CA MET A 113 -3.73 -16.17 -3.22
C MET A 113 -2.69 -15.87 -2.12
N ALA A 114 -1.56 -15.24 -2.47
CA ALA A 114 -0.55 -14.84 -1.50
C ALA A 114 -1.13 -13.85 -0.46
N ILE A 115 -1.87 -12.83 -0.91
CA ILE A 115 -2.51 -11.85 -0.01
C ILE A 115 -3.55 -12.54 0.89
N ARG A 116 -4.36 -13.45 0.33
CA ARG A 116 -5.38 -14.20 1.07
C ARG A 116 -4.78 -15.18 2.08
N PHE A 117 -3.63 -15.77 1.79
CA PHE A 117 -2.95 -16.69 2.69
C PHE A 117 -2.14 -16.02 3.78
N ALA A 118 -1.64 -14.80 3.57
CA ALA A 118 -0.89 -14.04 4.57
C ALA A 118 -1.52 -14.05 5.99
N PRO A 119 -2.82 -13.73 6.20
CA PRO A 119 -3.42 -13.77 7.53
C PRO A 119 -3.48 -15.18 8.12
N THR A 120 -3.64 -16.21 7.28
CA THR A 120 -3.66 -17.61 7.72
C THR A 120 -2.26 -18.06 8.14
N LEU A 121 -1.23 -17.69 7.39
CA LEU A 121 0.16 -17.95 7.72
C LEU A 121 0.58 -17.24 9.01
N ALA A 122 0.14 -16.01 9.22
CA ALA A 122 0.40 -15.27 10.46
C ALA A 122 -0.18 -15.98 11.69
N ARG A 123 -1.43 -16.46 11.61
CA ARG A 123 -2.05 -17.24 12.69
C ARG A 123 -1.32 -18.55 12.96
N GLU A 124 -0.92 -19.24 11.90
CA GLU A 124 -0.19 -20.51 12.00
C GLU A 124 1.20 -20.32 12.59
N ALA A 125 1.91 -19.27 12.18
CA ALA A 125 3.18 -18.88 12.78
C ALA A 125 3.02 -18.61 14.29
N GLN A 126 1.95 -17.91 14.68
CA GLN A 126 1.66 -17.65 16.10
C GLN A 126 1.40 -18.94 16.88
N LEU A 127 0.61 -19.87 16.34
CA LEU A 127 0.37 -21.17 16.95
C LEU A 127 1.67 -21.98 17.11
N ILE A 128 2.57 -21.95 16.12
CA ILE A 128 3.87 -22.60 16.19
C ILE A 128 4.74 -21.94 17.27
N VAL A 129 4.77 -20.61 17.33
CA VAL A 129 5.50 -19.87 18.38
C VAL A 129 5.01 -20.29 19.77
N ASP A 130 3.70 -20.34 19.99
CA ASP A 130 3.13 -20.69 21.28
C ASP A 130 3.38 -22.16 21.65
N ALA A 131 3.31 -23.07 20.67
CA ALA A 131 3.67 -24.48 20.87
C ALA A 131 5.15 -24.66 21.21
N GLN A 132 6.06 -23.91 20.57
CA GLN A 132 7.49 -23.97 20.88
C GLN A 132 7.81 -23.35 22.24
N ARG A 133 7.13 -22.26 22.62
CA ARG A 133 7.23 -21.68 23.97
C ARG A 133 6.83 -22.70 25.05
N ALA A 134 5.75 -23.46 24.82
CA ALA A 134 5.33 -24.52 25.73
C ALA A 134 6.36 -25.66 25.84
N ARG A 135 7.18 -25.88 24.81
CA ARG A 135 8.32 -26.83 24.81
C ARG A 135 9.60 -26.25 25.43
N GLY A 136 9.54 -25.07 26.03
CA GLY A 136 10.68 -24.43 26.68
C GLY A 136 11.59 -23.63 25.74
N LEU A 137 11.13 -23.30 24.52
CA LEU A 137 11.88 -22.41 23.63
C LEU A 137 11.88 -20.98 24.17
N ASP A 138 13.02 -20.54 24.68
CA ASP A 138 13.23 -19.16 25.13
C ASP A 138 13.48 -18.21 23.95
N LEU A 139 12.54 -17.31 23.69
CA LEU A 139 12.61 -16.31 22.61
C LEU A 139 13.19 -14.97 23.06
N GLU A 140 13.53 -14.80 24.34
CA GLU A 140 14.05 -13.56 24.93
C GLU A 140 15.58 -13.52 25.07
N SER A 141 16.27 -14.51 24.50
CA SER A 141 17.73 -14.63 24.56
C SER A 141 18.49 -13.63 23.68
N LYS A 142 19.81 -13.48 23.94
CA LYS A 142 20.75 -12.60 23.19
C LYS A 142 20.58 -12.77 21.66
N LEU A 143 20.78 -11.69 20.90
CA LEU A 143 20.53 -11.61 19.44
C LEU A 143 20.98 -12.84 18.63
N LEU A 144 22.17 -13.38 18.91
CA LEU A 144 22.71 -14.59 18.24
C LEU A 144 21.91 -15.87 18.56
N LYS A 145 21.49 -16.06 19.81
CA LYS A 145 20.63 -17.20 20.20
C LYS A 145 19.22 -17.04 19.64
N LYS A 146 18.73 -15.80 19.53
CA LYS A 146 17.42 -15.49 18.95
C LYS A 146 17.30 -15.96 17.50
N VAL A 147 18.34 -15.78 16.68
CA VAL A 147 18.36 -16.27 15.28
C VAL A 147 18.30 -17.79 15.22
N LYS A 148 19.09 -18.49 16.05
CA LYS A 148 19.06 -19.96 16.11
C LYS A 148 17.69 -20.48 16.56
N ASN A 149 17.02 -19.75 17.44
CA ASN A 149 15.69 -20.09 17.96
C ASN A 149 14.55 -19.80 16.98
N LEU A 150 14.82 -19.18 15.81
CA LEU A 150 13.82 -19.08 14.74
C LEU A 150 13.70 -20.37 13.92
N VAL A 151 14.74 -21.19 13.85
CA VAL A 151 14.73 -22.43 13.05
C VAL A 151 13.59 -23.38 13.47
N PRO A 152 13.34 -23.65 14.77
CA PRO A 152 12.22 -24.48 15.22
C PRO A 152 10.83 -23.92 14.90
N ILE A 153 10.72 -22.65 14.51
CA ILE A 153 9.47 -22.01 14.09
C ILE A 153 9.35 -22.04 12.57
N LEU A 154 10.42 -21.66 11.86
CA LEU A 154 10.44 -21.57 10.40
C LEU A 154 10.29 -22.93 9.73
N VAL A 155 10.98 -23.96 10.23
CA VAL A 155 10.92 -25.29 9.59
C VAL A 155 9.50 -25.86 9.59
N PRO A 156 8.76 -25.92 10.73
CA PRO A 156 7.37 -26.36 10.72
C PRO A 156 6.46 -25.50 9.84
N LEU A 157 6.65 -24.18 9.85
CA LEU A 157 5.86 -23.27 9.02
C LEU A 157 6.08 -23.52 7.53
N VAL A 158 7.33 -23.68 7.09
CA VAL A 158 7.64 -24.00 5.69
C VAL A 158 7.04 -25.35 5.29
N VAL A 159 7.21 -26.38 6.13
CA VAL A 159 6.63 -27.71 5.84
C VAL A 159 5.09 -27.63 5.75
N SER A 160 4.44 -26.88 6.64
CA SER A 160 2.99 -26.77 6.63
C SER A 160 2.47 -25.97 5.43
N THR A 161 3.19 -24.93 5.00
CA THR A 161 2.87 -24.18 3.78
C THR A 161 3.01 -25.02 2.51
N VAL A 162 4.06 -25.83 2.38
CA VAL A 162 4.23 -26.76 1.24
C VAL A 162 3.11 -27.80 1.20
N ARG A 163 2.72 -28.36 2.36
CA ARG A 163 1.57 -29.27 2.42
C ARG A 163 0.25 -28.58 2.08
N ARG A 164 0.11 -27.29 2.39
CA ARG A 164 -1.07 -26.50 2.02
C ARG A 164 -1.08 -26.21 0.53
N SER A 165 0.05 -25.87 -0.09
CA SER A 165 0.10 -25.60 -1.52
C SER A 165 -0.29 -26.83 -2.33
N HIS A 166 0.18 -28.04 -1.95
CA HIS A 166 -0.26 -29.29 -2.58
C HIS A 166 -1.77 -29.49 -2.49
N ARG A 167 -2.36 -29.33 -1.29
CA ARG A 167 -3.81 -29.46 -1.10
C ARG A 167 -4.61 -28.45 -1.93
N VAL A 168 -4.09 -27.23 -2.07
CA VAL A 168 -4.72 -26.20 -2.92
C VAL A 168 -4.62 -26.59 -4.39
N ALA A 169 -3.46 -27.06 -4.85
CA ALA A 169 -3.28 -27.53 -6.22
C ALA A 169 -4.21 -28.70 -6.56
N GLU A 170 -4.25 -29.75 -5.73
CA GLU A 170 -5.16 -30.90 -5.89
C GLU A 170 -6.64 -30.46 -5.92
N ALA A 171 -7.04 -29.55 -5.02
CA ALA A 171 -8.38 -28.98 -5.00
C ALA A 171 -8.70 -28.15 -6.24
N MET A 172 -7.72 -27.51 -6.87
CA MET A 172 -7.89 -26.76 -8.11
C MET A 172 -7.99 -27.69 -9.32
N GLU A 173 -7.13 -28.71 -9.39
CA GLU A 173 -7.14 -29.73 -10.45
C GLU A 173 -8.46 -30.51 -10.47
N SER A 174 -8.97 -30.91 -9.30
CA SER A 174 -10.29 -31.58 -9.19
C SER A 174 -11.47 -30.72 -9.67
N ARG A 175 -11.29 -29.39 -9.76
CA ARG A 175 -12.26 -28.45 -10.34
C ARG A 175 -11.93 -28.06 -11.78
N CYS A 176 -11.12 -28.86 -12.46
CA CYS A 176 -10.68 -28.66 -13.85
C CYS A 176 -9.98 -27.31 -14.07
N PHE A 177 -9.26 -26.80 -13.06
CA PHE A 177 -8.48 -25.58 -13.21
C PHE A 177 -7.42 -25.76 -14.31
N GLY A 178 -7.38 -24.85 -15.29
CA GLY A 178 -6.46 -24.93 -16.43
C GLY A 178 -6.97 -25.77 -17.62
N ALA A 179 -8.13 -26.44 -17.51
CA ALA A 179 -8.65 -27.27 -18.60
C ALA A 179 -9.18 -26.47 -19.82
N SER A 180 -9.53 -25.19 -19.64
CA SER A 180 -9.99 -24.31 -20.70
C SER A 180 -9.14 -23.05 -20.80
N ARG A 181 -8.84 -22.65 -22.05
CA ARG A 181 -8.11 -21.40 -22.36
C ARG A 181 -8.99 -20.16 -22.19
N SER A 182 -10.31 -20.31 -22.25
CA SER A 182 -11.28 -19.21 -22.10
C SER A 182 -11.93 -19.26 -20.72
N ARG A 183 -11.55 -18.34 -19.83
CA ARG A 183 -12.10 -18.20 -18.48
C ARG A 183 -13.28 -17.22 -18.46
N THR A 184 -14.35 -17.57 -17.76
CA THR A 184 -15.47 -16.67 -17.46
C THR A 184 -15.31 -16.03 -16.08
N TRP A 185 -15.82 -14.81 -15.91
CA TRP A 185 -15.69 -14.02 -14.69
C TRP A 185 -17.05 -13.87 -14.01
N LEU A 186 -17.13 -14.20 -12.72
CA LEU A 186 -18.34 -14.02 -11.93
C LEU A 186 -18.58 -12.53 -11.58
N PHE A 187 -17.50 -11.80 -11.31
CA PHE A 187 -17.53 -10.37 -11.01
C PHE A 187 -16.81 -9.60 -12.11
N ASP A 188 -17.48 -8.58 -12.64
CA ASP A 188 -16.95 -7.72 -13.70
C ASP A 188 -16.85 -6.26 -13.21
N LEU A 189 -15.65 -5.70 -13.31
CA LEU A 189 -15.33 -4.35 -12.86
C LEU A 189 -15.82 -3.32 -13.89
N ARG A 190 -17.06 -2.85 -13.79
CA ARG A 190 -17.61 -1.84 -14.73
C ARG A 190 -17.37 -0.42 -14.23
N LEU A 191 -16.67 0.38 -15.04
CA LEU A 191 -16.49 1.81 -14.78
C LEU A 191 -17.83 2.53 -14.88
N ARG A 192 -18.23 3.19 -13.80
CA ARG A 192 -19.42 4.03 -13.75
C ARG A 192 -19.09 5.43 -14.28
N ARG A 193 -20.13 6.21 -14.62
CA ARG A 193 -19.97 7.61 -15.06
C ARG A 193 -19.23 8.47 -14.03
N ALA A 194 -19.43 8.18 -12.75
CA ALA A 194 -18.70 8.81 -11.66
C ALA A 194 -17.18 8.53 -11.77
N ASP A 195 -16.77 7.33 -12.17
CA ASP A 195 -15.35 6.97 -12.34
C ASP A 195 -14.71 7.73 -13.50
N TYR A 196 -15.45 7.98 -14.58
CA TYR A 196 -14.97 8.80 -15.69
C TYR A 196 -14.85 10.29 -15.31
N ALA A 197 -15.85 10.85 -14.63
CA ALA A 197 -15.79 12.23 -14.15
C ALA A 197 -14.62 12.44 -13.19
N SER A 198 -14.38 11.44 -12.34
CA SER A 198 -13.32 11.47 -11.36
C SER A 198 -11.94 11.31 -12.02
N LEU A 199 -11.82 10.39 -13.00
CA LEU A 199 -10.62 10.27 -13.83
C LEU A 199 -10.30 11.60 -14.53
N ALA A 200 -11.29 12.23 -15.19
CA ALA A 200 -11.12 13.51 -15.85
C ALA A 200 -10.66 14.61 -14.89
N ALA A 201 -11.25 14.70 -13.69
CA ALA A 201 -10.81 15.65 -12.67
C ALA A 201 -9.35 15.42 -12.24
N SER A 202 -8.94 14.16 -12.08
CA SER A 202 -7.55 13.82 -11.72
C SER A 202 -6.53 14.18 -12.81
N VAL A 203 -6.89 13.97 -14.09
CA VAL A 203 -6.07 14.35 -15.25
C VAL A 203 -6.01 15.88 -15.41
N GLY A 204 -7.11 16.59 -15.11
CA GLY A 204 -7.13 18.05 -15.11
C GLY A 204 -6.21 18.65 -14.05
N LEU A 205 -6.21 18.11 -12.83
CA LEU A 205 -5.28 18.51 -11.76
C LEU A 205 -3.81 18.20 -12.10
N LEU A 206 -3.57 17.10 -12.81
CA LEU A 206 -2.27 16.77 -13.41
C LEU A 206 -1.78 17.86 -14.37
N ALA A 207 -2.63 18.19 -15.33
CA ALA A 207 -2.27 19.16 -16.36
C ALA A 207 -2.01 20.54 -15.75
N SER A 208 -2.83 20.98 -14.79
CA SER A 208 -2.67 22.30 -14.14
C SER A 208 -1.38 22.40 -13.32
N THR A 209 -0.99 21.32 -12.64
CA THR A 209 0.27 21.30 -11.87
C THR A 209 1.49 21.28 -12.78
N VAL A 210 1.44 20.55 -13.89
CA VAL A 210 2.52 20.52 -14.89
C VAL A 210 2.65 21.87 -15.60
N THR A 211 1.55 22.54 -15.96
CA THR A 211 1.62 23.86 -16.59
C THR A 211 2.14 24.92 -15.62
N ALA A 212 1.73 24.90 -14.34
CA ALA A 212 2.30 25.78 -13.31
C ALA A 212 3.81 25.52 -13.09
N ALA A 213 4.25 24.26 -13.19
CA ALA A 213 5.66 23.91 -13.12
C ALA A 213 6.47 24.36 -14.35
N LEU A 214 5.87 24.34 -15.54
CA LEU A 214 6.50 24.83 -16.77
C LEU A 214 6.58 26.35 -16.83
N LEU A 215 5.51 27.05 -16.41
CA LEU A 215 5.45 28.51 -16.37
C LEU A 215 6.45 29.11 -15.34
N SER A 216 6.86 28.33 -14.34
CA SER A 216 7.86 28.73 -13.35
C SER A 216 9.31 28.40 -13.77
N LEU A 217 9.49 27.80 -14.95
CA LEU A 217 10.79 27.43 -15.53
C LEU A 217 11.25 28.45 -16.60
N VAL A 218 10.31 29.26 -17.10
CA VAL A 218 10.48 30.36 -18.06
C VAL A 218 10.53 31.68 -17.29
#